data_AF-A0A2N2N079-F1
#
_entry.id   AF-A0A2N2N079-F1
#
_cell.length_a   1.000
_cell.length_b   1.000
_cell.length_c   1.000
_cell.angle_alpha   90.00
_cell.angle_beta   90.00
_cell.angle_gamma   90.00
#
_symmetry.space_group_name_H-M   'P 1'
#
loop_
_entity.id
_entity.type
_entity.pdbx_description
1 polymer ?
#
loop_
_entity_poly.entity_id
_entity_poly.type
_entity_poly.pdbx_seq_one_letter_code
_entity_poly.pdbx_strand_id
1 'polypeptide(L)'
;MRKYKKLYTLFVLFGILFAVIACNLPFKIVPNFTPTPAIEVSDTLLPSTITQNPIETILVTKTPHDQALVLDTSPTIGSVLMWMDFSNFVFIPPGEFNIGKGTGDQTDYSPLHQVKLDAFWIQQSEVTNLQYAQCVADGRCSAPIQDPEVPFWFANPFDGNHPVVELSWFQARDYCSYIHARLPTEAEWEAAARGSEGKLNPWGGDKPNCSYMNFNGCLEPPKPQAILSYTYGRSDFFVYDLAGNVAEWVED
;
A
#
# COMPACT_ATOMS: atom_id res chain seq x y z
N MET A 1 -52.99 2.32 19.75
CA MET A 1 -52.72 3.47 18.84
C MET A 1 -52.35 4.79 19.54
N ARG A 2 -52.95 5.16 20.68
CA ARG A 2 -52.70 6.47 21.35
C ARG A 2 -51.31 6.61 22.01
N LYS A 3 -50.67 5.50 22.42
CA LYS A 3 -49.31 5.49 23.03
C LYS A 3 -48.19 5.73 22.01
N TYR A 4 -48.29 5.12 20.82
CA TYR A 4 -47.29 5.29 19.75
C TYR A 4 -47.25 6.71 19.19
N LYS A 5 -48.40 7.41 19.16
CA LYS A 5 -48.46 8.81 18.71
C LYS A 5 -47.69 9.74 19.65
N LYS A 6 -47.78 9.53 20.98
CA LYS A 6 -47.00 10.32 21.97
C LYS A 6 -45.50 10.04 21.88
N LEU A 7 -45.11 8.80 21.64
CA LEU A 7 -43.69 8.43 21.52
C LEU A 7 -43.07 9.01 20.24
N TYR A 8 -43.79 8.95 19.12
CA TYR A 8 -43.36 9.56 17.85
C TYR A 8 -43.23 11.08 17.96
N THR A 9 -44.19 11.76 18.60
CA THR A 9 -44.09 13.21 18.85
C THR A 9 -42.87 13.55 19.72
N LEU A 10 -42.52 12.71 20.70
CA LEU A 10 -41.34 12.91 21.53
C LEU A 10 -40.03 12.77 20.72
N PHE A 11 -39.94 11.77 19.84
CA PHE A 11 -38.78 11.56 18.96
C PHE A 11 -38.60 12.70 17.95
N VAL A 12 -39.69 13.19 17.36
CA VAL A 12 -39.64 14.33 16.42
C VAL A 12 -39.19 15.60 17.14
N LEU A 13 -39.69 15.85 18.36
CA LEU A 13 -39.26 17.01 19.16
C LEU A 13 -37.77 16.91 19.56
N PHE A 14 -37.28 15.71 19.91
CA PHE A 14 -35.87 15.50 20.22
C PHE A 14 -34.96 15.68 18.99
N GLY A 15 -35.39 15.19 17.82
CA GLY A 15 -34.65 15.35 16.56
C GLY A 15 -34.54 16.81 16.12
N ILE A 16 -35.62 17.59 16.27
CA ILE A 16 -35.62 19.03 15.96
C ILE A 16 -34.72 19.78 16.94
N LEU A 17 -34.76 19.45 18.24
CA LEU A 17 -33.91 20.09 19.25
C LEU A 17 -32.41 19.82 18.97
N PHE A 18 -32.05 18.60 18.56
CA PHE A 18 -30.66 18.24 18.24
C PHE A 18 -30.14 18.98 17.00
N ALA A 19 -30.98 19.13 15.96
CA ALA A 19 -30.62 19.88 14.76
C ALA A 19 -30.39 21.38 15.04
N VAL A 20 -31.21 22.00 15.91
CA VAL A 20 -31.05 23.41 16.28
C VAL A 20 -29.79 23.67 17.11
N ILE A 21 -29.39 22.71 17.96
CA ILE A 21 -28.14 22.80 18.73
C ILE A 21 -26.92 22.63 17.82
N ALA A 22 -26.94 21.68 16.88
CA ALA A 22 -25.83 21.47 15.94
C ALA A 22 -25.58 22.68 15.03
N CYS A 23 -26.62 23.43 14.65
CA CYS A 23 -26.49 24.63 13.83
C CYS A 23 -26.00 25.89 14.59
N ASN A 24 -25.97 25.88 15.93
CA ASN A 24 -25.60 27.05 16.75
C ASN A 24 -24.32 26.86 17.56
N LEU A 25 -23.54 25.79 17.30
CA LEU A 25 -22.23 25.63 17.93
C LEU A 25 -21.22 26.62 17.33
N PRO A 26 -20.52 27.44 18.15
CA PRO A 26 -19.57 28.43 17.68
C PRO A 26 -18.18 27.80 17.43
N PHE A 27 -18.11 26.68 16.71
CA PHE A 27 -16.84 26.10 16.30
C PHE A 27 -16.46 26.62 14.92
N LYS A 28 -15.81 27.78 14.88
CA LYS A 28 -14.98 28.17 13.72
C LYS A 28 -13.67 27.39 13.81
N ILE A 29 -13.52 26.35 12.99
CA ILE A 29 -12.21 25.76 12.73
C ILE A 29 -11.44 26.79 11.92
N VAL A 30 -10.61 27.58 12.60
CA VAL A 30 -9.61 28.44 11.95
C VAL A 30 -8.40 27.55 11.68
N PRO A 31 -8.00 27.30 10.43
CA PRO A 31 -6.76 26.59 10.16
C PRO A 31 -5.58 27.44 10.67
N ASN A 32 -4.88 26.93 11.68
CA ASN A 32 -3.70 27.55 12.24
C ASN A 32 -2.51 27.26 11.31
N PHE A 33 -2.35 28.07 10.26
CA PHE A 33 -1.12 28.07 9.47
C PHE A 33 -0.08 28.90 10.20
N THR A 34 0.78 28.23 10.97
CA THR A 34 2.04 28.83 11.43
C THR A 34 2.99 28.88 10.22
N PRO A 35 3.38 30.06 9.71
CA PRO A 35 4.35 30.14 8.63
C PRO A 35 5.73 29.80 9.20
N THR A 36 6.41 28.85 8.58
CA THR A 36 7.84 28.60 8.79
C THR A 36 8.61 29.88 8.42
N PRO A 37 9.52 30.39 9.28
CA PRO A 37 10.29 31.58 8.97
C PRO A 37 11.19 31.35 7.75
N ALA A 38 11.12 32.28 6.80
CA ALA A 38 11.98 32.31 5.63
C ALA A 38 13.45 32.50 6.05
N ILE A 39 14.35 31.73 5.44
CA ILE A 39 15.80 31.91 5.60
C ILE A 39 16.19 33.18 4.85
N GLU A 40 16.66 34.20 5.57
CA GLU A 40 17.31 35.38 5.00
C GLU A 40 18.68 34.97 4.44
N VAL A 41 18.84 35.09 3.12
CA VAL A 41 20.14 34.98 2.45
C VAL A 41 20.84 36.33 2.59
N SER A 42 21.91 36.36 3.38
CA SER A 42 22.75 37.53 3.59
C SER A 42 23.69 37.74 2.41
N ASP A 43 23.49 38.84 1.68
CA ASP A 43 24.40 39.35 0.65
C ASP A 43 25.77 39.67 1.25
N THR A 44 26.79 38.89 0.88
CA THR A 44 28.19 39.19 1.23
C THR A 44 28.95 39.65 -0.01
N LEU A 45 29.56 40.81 0.15
CA LEU A 45 30.17 41.69 -0.85
C LEU A 45 31.40 41.09 -1.54
N LEU A 46 31.49 41.33 -2.85
CA LEU A 46 32.70 41.18 -3.68
C LEU A 46 33.84 42.12 -3.22
N PRO A 47 35.10 41.68 -3.34
CA PRO A 47 36.20 42.59 -3.61
C PRO A 47 36.78 42.40 -5.02
N SER A 48 36.93 43.53 -5.70
CA SER A 48 37.56 43.77 -6.99
C SER A 48 39.04 43.35 -7.03
N THR A 49 39.51 42.82 -8.16
CA THR A 49 40.80 43.19 -8.79
C THR A 49 40.80 42.67 -10.23
N ILE A 50 40.90 43.60 -11.20
CA ILE A 50 41.11 43.31 -12.62
C ILE A 50 42.61 43.41 -12.88
N THR A 51 43.23 42.31 -13.31
CA THR A 51 44.54 42.33 -13.95
C THR A 51 44.41 41.56 -15.27
N GLN A 52 44.38 42.29 -16.39
CA GLN A 52 44.37 41.70 -17.73
C GLN A 52 45.79 41.31 -18.14
N ASN A 53 45.97 40.07 -18.57
CA ASN A 53 47.11 39.64 -19.38
C ASN A 53 46.60 39.01 -20.70
N PRO A 54 47.43 38.96 -21.76
CA PRO A 54 46.97 39.07 -23.15
C PRO A 54 46.33 37.80 -23.71
N ILE A 55 45.43 38.04 -24.67
CA ILE A 55 44.69 37.06 -25.46
C ILE A 55 45.64 36.10 -26.18
N GLU A 56 45.59 34.82 -25.82
CA GLU A 56 46.08 33.72 -26.65
C GLU A 56 44.92 33.18 -27.51
N THR A 57 45.15 33.18 -28.82
CA THR A 57 44.21 32.67 -29.82
C THR A 57 44.36 31.16 -29.91
N ILE A 58 43.37 30.38 -29.42
CA ILE A 58 43.29 28.95 -29.76
C ILE A 58 41.86 28.56 -30.17
N LEU A 59 41.81 28.14 -31.43
CA LEU A 59 40.86 27.32 -32.20
C LEU A 59 39.37 27.21 -31.81
N VAL A 60 38.58 27.39 -32.86
CA VAL A 60 37.16 27.07 -33.03
C VAL A 60 36.70 25.83 -32.26
N THR A 61 35.79 26.01 -31.30
CA THR A 61 34.87 24.97 -30.82
C THR A 61 33.44 25.50 -30.91
N LYS A 62 32.68 25.05 -31.92
CA LYS A 62 31.21 25.12 -31.99
C LYS A 62 30.74 23.67 -31.78
N THR A 63 29.87 23.28 -30.87
CA THR A 63 28.84 23.93 -30.04
C THR A 63 28.68 23.04 -28.80
N PRO A 64 28.43 23.54 -27.58
CA PRO A 64 27.99 22.68 -26.48
C PRO A 64 26.69 22.02 -26.93
N HIS A 65 26.72 20.71 -27.20
CA HIS A 65 25.48 19.97 -27.37
C HIS A 65 24.80 20.07 -26.01
N ASP A 66 23.70 20.82 -25.98
CA ASP A 66 22.79 20.91 -24.87
C ASP A 66 22.26 19.49 -24.61
N GLN A 67 23.01 18.73 -23.81
CA GLN A 67 22.56 17.46 -23.27
C GLN A 67 21.48 17.84 -22.27
N ALA A 68 20.25 18.00 -22.77
CA ALA A 68 19.09 18.01 -21.92
C ALA A 68 19.22 16.81 -20.99
N LEU A 69 19.21 17.06 -19.68
CA LEU A 69 19.10 16.00 -18.67
C LEU A 69 17.79 15.26 -19.00
N VAL A 70 17.89 14.13 -19.67
CA VAL A 70 16.76 13.20 -19.80
C VAL A 70 16.64 12.57 -18.43
N LEU A 71 15.74 13.11 -17.60
CA LEU A 71 15.37 12.46 -16.35
C LEU A 71 14.71 11.14 -16.73
N ASP A 72 15.37 10.03 -16.42
CA ASP A 72 14.77 8.71 -16.56
C ASP A 72 13.64 8.60 -15.52
N THR A 73 12.40 8.76 -16.00
CA THR A 73 11.19 8.64 -15.17
C THR A 73 10.69 7.20 -15.10
N SER A 74 11.50 6.22 -15.53
CA SER A 74 11.13 4.82 -15.43
C SER A 74 11.05 4.39 -13.96
N PRO A 75 10.00 3.65 -13.57
CA PRO A 75 9.92 3.12 -12.22
C PRO A 75 11.11 2.21 -11.90
N THR A 76 11.62 2.33 -10.68
CA THR A 76 12.65 1.45 -10.11
C THR A 76 12.13 0.78 -8.83
N ILE A 77 12.87 -0.21 -8.31
CA ILE A 77 12.59 -0.79 -6.99
C ILE A 77 12.44 0.34 -5.95
N GLY A 78 11.36 0.28 -5.16
CA GLY A 78 11.00 1.31 -4.18
C GLY A 78 10.13 2.45 -4.74
N SER A 79 9.85 2.46 -6.05
CA SER A 79 8.82 3.36 -6.60
C SER A 79 7.45 2.96 -6.05
N VAL A 80 6.67 3.97 -5.63
CA VAL A 80 5.32 3.79 -5.10
C VAL A 80 4.33 4.55 -5.97
N LEU A 81 3.25 3.88 -6.34
CA LEU A 81 2.11 4.46 -7.04
C LEU A 81 0.90 4.43 -6.12
N MET A 82 0.39 5.59 -5.72
CA MET A 82 -0.90 5.66 -5.03
C MET A 82 -2.02 5.43 -6.05
N TRP A 83 -2.94 4.54 -5.71
CA TRP A 83 -4.01 4.10 -6.59
C TRP A 83 -5.36 4.68 -6.21
N MET A 84 -6.39 4.38 -7.01
CA MET A 84 -7.72 5.01 -6.89
C MET A 84 -8.48 4.66 -5.60
N ASP A 85 -8.14 3.53 -4.98
CA ASP A 85 -8.64 3.08 -3.67
C ASP A 85 -7.74 3.55 -2.50
N PHE A 86 -6.82 4.49 -2.78
CA PHE A 86 -5.79 4.98 -1.86
C PHE A 86 -4.82 3.89 -1.37
N SER A 87 -4.78 2.72 -2.00
CA SER A 87 -3.72 1.75 -1.78
C SER A 87 -2.42 2.24 -2.42
N ASN A 88 -1.29 1.80 -1.85
CA ASN A 88 0.01 1.95 -2.47
C ASN A 88 0.30 0.69 -3.27
N PHE A 89 0.72 0.85 -4.52
CA PHE A 89 1.36 -0.19 -5.30
C PHE A 89 2.87 0.04 -5.33
N VAL A 90 3.64 -1.04 -5.29
CA VAL A 90 5.10 -1.02 -5.42
C VAL A 90 5.51 -1.67 -6.73
N PHE A 91 6.58 -1.16 -7.32
CA PHE A 91 7.09 -1.62 -8.61
C PHE A 91 8.00 -2.84 -8.48
N ILE A 92 7.70 -3.89 -9.26
CA ILE A 92 8.54 -5.06 -9.46
C ILE A 92 9.16 -4.98 -10.87
N PRO A 93 10.50 -4.93 -11.00
CA PRO A 93 11.15 -4.86 -12.30
C PRO A 93 10.98 -6.15 -13.10
N PRO A 94 11.07 -6.09 -14.45
CA PRO A 94 11.07 -7.29 -15.27
C PRO A 94 12.32 -8.12 -14.99
N GLY A 95 12.23 -9.44 -15.10
CA GLY A 95 13.37 -10.30 -14.80
C GLY A 95 13.08 -11.78 -14.93
N GLU A 96 14.09 -12.58 -14.64
CA GLU A 96 13.97 -14.02 -14.47
C GLU A 96 14.00 -14.32 -12.98
N PHE A 97 12.98 -15.06 -12.52
CA PHE A 97 12.75 -15.37 -11.11
C PHE A 97 12.80 -16.87 -10.90
N ASN A 98 13.39 -17.28 -9.78
CA ASN A 98 13.46 -18.66 -9.36
C ASN A 98 12.17 -19.01 -8.57
N ILE A 99 11.27 -19.76 -9.20
CA ILE A 99 9.97 -20.16 -8.65
C ILE A 99 10.02 -21.61 -8.16
N GLY A 100 9.38 -21.87 -7.02
CA GLY A 100 9.36 -23.17 -6.36
C GLY A 100 10.67 -23.49 -5.64
N LYS A 101 10.88 -24.77 -5.32
CA LYS A 101 12.00 -25.24 -4.51
C LYS A 101 12.60 -26.51 -5.12
N GLY A 102 13.93 -26.58 -5.08
CA GLY A 102 14.66 -27.77 -5.50
C GLY A 102 14.68 -28.77 -4.36
N THR A 103 13.63 -29.58 -4.21
CA THR A 103 13.68 -30.75 -3.33
C THR A 103 13.83 -32.05 -4.12
N GLY A 104 14.40 -33.07 -3.50
CA GLY A 104 14.49 -34.41 -4.10
C GLY A 104 13.14 -35.14 -4.18
N ASP A 105 12.15 -34.66 -3.43
CA ASP A 105 10.79 -35.18 -3.39
C ASP A 105 9.87 -34.39 -4.33
N GLN A 106 8.88 -35.07 -4.94
CA GLN A 106 7.83 -34.41 -5.71
C GLN A 106 6.79 -33.83 -4.75
N THR A 107 6.78 -32.51 -4.62
CA THR A 107 5.79 -31.72 -3.88
C THR A 107 5.14 -30.71 -4.81
N ASP A 108 4.06 -30.07 -4.36
CA ASP A 108 3.38 -28.97 -5.06
C ASP A 108 4.30 -27.77 -5.33
N TYR A 109 5.22 -27.46 -4.40
CA TYR A 109 6.22 -26.41 -4.57
C TYR A 109 7.51 -26.86 -5.29
N SER A 110 7.54 -28.02 -5.95
CA SER A 110 8.70 -28.54 -6.70
C SER A 110 8.36 -28.78 -8.18
N PRO A 111 9.32 -28.65 -9.13
CA PRO A 111 10.73 -28.32 -8.95
C PRO A 111 11.02 -26.81 -8.97
N LEU A 112 12.23 -26.44 -8.56
CA LEU A 112 12.79 -25.11 -8.85
C LEU A 112 12.88 -24.92 -10.37
N HIS A 113 12.30 -23.83 -10.88
CA HIS A 113 12.38 -23.47 -12.29
C HIS A 113 12.43 -21.94 -12.45
N GLN A 114 12.91 -21.48 -13.60
CA GLN A 114 12.98 -20.06 -13.91
C GLN A 114 11.73 -19.63 -14.67
N VAL A 115 11.12 -18.53 -14.20
CA VAL A 115 10.00 -17.86 -14.88
C VAL A 115 10.44 -16.46 -15.25
N LYS A 116 10.24 -16.09 -16.52
CA LYS A 116 10.47 -14.73 -17.00
C LYS A 116 9.17 -13.93 -16.82
N LEU A 117 9.24 -12.84 -16.06
CA LEU A 117 8.13 -11.93 -15.82
C LEU A 117 8.45 -10.55 -16.42
N ASP A 118 7.43 -9.94 -17.01
CA ASP A 118 7.46 -8.52 -17.34
C ASP A 118 7.38 -7.67 -16.07
N ALA A 119 7.61 -6.36 -16.20
CA ALA A 119 7.48 -5.44 -15.08
C ALA A 119 6.01 -5.35 -14.65
N PHE A 120 5.76 -5.31 -13.35
CA PHE A 120 4.40 -5.16 -12.83
C PHE A 120 4.37 -4.33 -11.55
N TRP A 121 3.17 -3.90 -11.21
CA TRP A 121 2.86 -3.24 -9.95
C TRP A 121 2.02 -4.19 -9.12
N ILE A 122 2.33 -4.30 -7.83
CA ILE A 122 1.56 -5.09 -6.87
C ILE A 122 1.22 -4.23 -5.66
N GLN A 123 0.07 -4.45 -5.03
CA GLN A 123 -0.27 -3.74 -3.79
C GLN A 123 0.80 -3.98 -2.73
N GLN A 124 1.16 -2.92 -2.01
CA GLN A 124 2.21 -2.92 -1.00
C GLN A 124 1.88 -3.83 0.20
N SER A 125 0.60 -4.08 0.43
CA SER A 125 0.04 -4.88 1.52
C SER A 125 -1.29 -5.48 1.08
N GLU A 126 -1.89 -6.34 1.91
CA GLU A 126 -3.22 -6.87 1.63
C GLU A 126 -4.29 -5.77 1.59
N VAL A 127 -5.39 -6.05 0.88
CA VAL A 127 -6.56 -5.16 0.82
C VAL A 127 -7.17 -5.03 2.21
N THR A 128 -7.43 -3.81 2.65
CA THR A 128 -8.00 -3.54 3.98
C THR A 128 -9.52 -3.63 4.02
N ASN A 129 -10.08 -3.80 5.22
CA ASN A 129 -11.53 -3.73 5.45
C ASN A 129 -12.13 -2.40 4.95
N LEU A 130 -11.46 -1.27 5.19
CA LEU A 130 -11.95 0.04 4.76
C LEU A 130 -12.01 0.16 3.23
N GLN A 131 -10.98 -0.30 2.54
CA GLN A 131 -10.91 -0.34 1.08
C GLN A 131 -12.02 -1.22 0.48
N TYR A 132 -12.16 -2.44 0.98
CA TYR A 132 -13.20 -3.35 0.50
C TYR A 132 -14.61 -2.84 0.82
N ALA A 133 -14.81 -2.19 1.98
CA ALA A 133 -16.08 -1.58 2.35
C ALA A 133 -16.53 -0.48 1.38
N GLN A 134 -15.61 0.26 0.77
CA GLN A 134 -15.95 1.22 -0.29
C GLN A 134 -16.51 0.50 -1.53
N CYS A 135 -15.89 -0.60 -1.96
CA CYS A 135 -16.40 -1.41 -3.08
C CYS A 135 -17.82 -1.96 -2.80
N VAL A 136 -18.08 -2.39 -1.56
CA VAL A 136 -19.41 -2.86 -1.14
C VAL A 136 -20.42 -1.71 -1.11
N ALA A 137 -20.04 -0.54 -0.59
CA ALA A 137 -20.90 0.64 -0.53
C ALA A 137 -21.31 1.13 -1.93
N ASP A 138 -20.41 1.00 -2.90
CA ASP A 138 -20.65 1.36 -4.31
C ASP A 138 -21.46 0.28 -5.08
N GLY A 139 -21.81 -0.83 -4.42
CA GLY A 139 -22.56 -1.94 -5.02
C GLY A 139 -21.76 -2.73 -6.05
N ARG A 140 -20.43 -2.67 -5.98
CA ARG A 140 -19.51 -3.35 -6.91
C ARG A 140 -18.96 -4.67 -6.36
N CYS A 141 -18.90 -4.80 -5.03
CA CYS A 141 -18.54 -6.03 -4.34
C CYS A 141 -19.69 -6.52 -3.46
N SER A 142 -19.80 -7.83 -3.25
CA SER A 142 -20.63 -8.40 -2.20
C SER A 142 -19.90 -8.38 -0.85
N ALA A 143 -20.63 -8.25 0.26
CA ALA A 143 -20.02 -8.31 1.59
C ALA A 143 -19.30 -9.67 1.84
N PRO A 144 -18.25 -9.70 2.68
CA PRO A 144 -17.57 -10.94 3.04
C PRO A 144 -18.51 -12.00 3.61
N ILE A 145 -18.12 -13.26 3.46
CA ILE A 145 -18.89 -14.41 3.96
C ILE A 145 -18.75 -14.45 5.48
N GLN A 146 -19.84 -14.33 6.22
CA GLN A 146 -19.77 -14.47 7.66
C GLN A 146 -19.67 -15.94 8.05
N ASP A 147 -18.50 -16.39 8.51
CA ASP A 147 -18.36 -17.66 9.20
C ASP A 147 -18.85 -17.50 10.66
N PRO A 148 -19.81 -18.30 11.14
CA PRO A 148 -20.27 -18.22 12.53
C PRO A 148 -19.19 -18.57 13.57
N GLU A 149 -18.11 -19.25 13.18
CA GLU A 149 -17.02 -19.66 14.08
C GLU A 149 -15.90 -18.60 14.17
N VAL A 150 -15.91 -17.60 13.29
CA VAL A 150 -14.87 -16.58 13.21
C VAL A 150 -15.46 -15.20 13.56
N PRO A 151 -14.77 -14.35 14.34
CA PRO A 151 -15.23 -13.00 14.57
C PRO A 151 -15.35 -12.22 13.26
N PHE A 152 -16.51 -11.61 13.00
CA PHE A 152 -16.74 -10.84 11.79
C PHE A 152 -16.02 -9.48 11.84
N TRP A 153 -14.70 -9.49 11.59
CA TRP A 153 -13.83 -8.32 11.69
C TRP A 153 -14.19 -7.21 10.69
N PHE A 154 -14.78 -7.56 9.55
CA PHE A 154 -15.18 -6.60 8.52
C PHE A 154 -16.13 -5.51 9.02
N ALA A 155 -17.04 -5.84 9.95
CA ALA A 155 -17.97 -4.87 10.52
C ALA A 155 -17.39 -4.07 11.71
N ASN A 156 -16.17 -4.36 12.16
CA ASN A 156 -15.58 -3.68 13.30
C ASN A 156 -14.96 -2.34 12.85
N PRO A 157 -15.46 -1.18 13.34
CA PRO A 157 -14.94 0.13 12.94
C PRO A 157 -13.47 0.37 13.36
N PHE A 158 -12.94 -0.42 14.30
CA PHE A 158 -11.54 -0.33 14.74
C PHE A 158 -10.57 -1.15 13.88
N ASP A 159 -11.09 -2.05 13.03
CA ASP A 159 -10.28 -2.94 12.19
C ASP A 159 -10.21 -2.44 10.72
N GLY A 160 -10.49 -1.16 10.47
CA GLY A 160 -10.50 -0.58 9.12
C GLY A 160 -9.20 -0.75 8.33
N ASN A 161 -8.04 -0.74 9.01
CA ASN A 161 -6.71 -0.97 8.40
C ASN A 161 -6.24 -2.43 8.51
N HIS A 162 -7.07 -3.35 8.97
CA HIS A 162 -6.75 -4.78 8.94
C HIS A 162 -7.11 -5.36 7.59
N PRO A 163 -6.46 -6.45 7.15
CA PRO A 163 -6.82 -7.11 5.91
C PRO A 163 -8.28 -7.55 5.95
N VAL A 164 -8.97 -7.40 4.81
CA VAL A 164 -10.26 -8.05 4.61
C VAL A 164 -10.05 -9.54 4.47
N VAL A 165 -10.89 -10.32 5.14
CA VAL A 165 -10.86 -11.79 5.15
C VAL A 165 -12.24 -12.34 4.83
N GLU A 166 -12.34 -13.67 4.76
CA GLU A 166 -13.58 -14.38 4.44
C GLU A 166 -14.16 -14.01 3.06
N LEU A 167 -13.24 -13.74 2.12
CA LEU A 167 -13.57 -13.56 0.71
C LEU A 167 -13.40 -14.86 -0.04
N SER A 168 -14.37 -15.18 -0.89
CA SER A 168 -14.13 -16.13 -1.98
C SER A 168 -13.15 -15.56 -3.01
N TRP A 169 -12.51 -16.43 -3.79
CA TRP A 169 -11.67 -16.01 -4.91
C TRP A 169 -12.42 -15.07 -5.89
N PHE A 170 -13.70 -15.35 -6.17
CA PHE A 170 -14.53 -14.50 -7.02
C PHE A 170 -14.71 -13.09 -6.45
N GLN A 171 -14.89 -12.96 -5.13
CA GLN A 171 -14.98 -11.67 -4.46
C GLN A 171 -13.67 -10.88 -4.50
N ALA A 172 -12.53 -11.56 -4.38
CA ALA A 172 -11.22 -10.92 -4.53
C ALA A 172 -11.04 -10.39 -5.95
N ARG A 173 -11.40 -11.19 -6.97
CA ARG A 173 -11.35 -10.77 -8.38
C ARG A 173 -12.31 -9.62 -8.70
N ASP A 174 -13.51 -9.61 -8.12
CA ASP A 174 -14.47 -8.51 -8.27
C ASP A 174 -13.92 -7.20 -7.70
N TYR A 175 -13.23 -7.25 -6.55
CA TYR A 175 -12.54 -6.10 -5.98
C TYR A 175 -11.41 -5.60 -6.89
N CYS A 176 -10.55 -6.50 -7.39
CA CYS A 176 -9.51 -6.12 -8.34
C CYS A 176 -10.10 -5.43 -9.57
N SER A 177 -11.20 -5.96 -10.11
CA SER A 177 -11.90 -5.37 -11.25
C SER A 177 -12.47 -3.98 -10.93
N TYR A 178 -13.01 -3.79 -9.73
CA TYR A 178 -13.52 -2.50 -9.25
C TYR A 178 -12.44 -1.41 -9.23
N ILE A 179 -11.22 -1.76 -8.81
CA ILE A 179 -10.09 -0.83 -8.78
C ILE A 179 -9.29 -0.81 -10.09
N HIS A 180 -9.76 -1.41 -11.19
CA HIS A 180 -9.00 -1.51 -12.44
C HIS A 180 -7.63 -2.19 -12.30
N ALA A 181 -7.52 -3.17 -11.41
CA ALA A 181 -6.38 -4.06 -11.23
C ALA A 181 -6.76 -5.52 -11.55
N ARG A 182 -5.91 -6.46 -11.16
CA ARG A 182 -6.14 -7.92 -11.25
C ARG A 182 -5.48 -8.62 -10.06
N LEU A 183 -5.82 -9.90 -9.84
CA LEU A 183 -5.03 -10.74 -8.95
C LEU A 183 -3.62 -10.94 -9.54
N PRO A 184 -2.58 -11.05 -8.71
CA PRO A 184 -1.28 -11.53 -9.16
C PRO A 184 -1.40 -13.00 -9.58
N THR A 185 -0.59 -13.42 -10.55
CA THR A 185 -0.35 -14.86 -10.75
C THR A 185 0.45 -15.42 -9.56
N GLU A 186 0.42 -16.73 -9.35
CA GLU A 186 1.24 -17.38 -8.31
C GLU A 186 2.73 -17.05 -8.48
N ALA A 187 3.22 -17.05 -9.73
CA ALA A 187 4.61 -16.71 -10.04
C ALA A 187 4.96 -15.25 -9.73
N GLU A 188 4.05 -14.30 -9.97
CA GLU A 188 4.24 -12.89 -9.61
C GLU A 188 4.25 -12.69 -8.10
N TRP A 189 3.36 -13.37 -7.38
CA TRP A 189 3.29 -13.33 -5.92
C TRP A 189 4.58 -13.87 -5.29
N GLU A 190 5.05 -15.03 -5.75
CA GLU A 190 6.30 -15.61 -5.26
C GLU A 190 7.52 -14.78 -5.65
N ALA A 191 7.55 -14.20 -6.86
CA ALA A 191 8.61 -13.28 -7.27
C ALA A 191 8.65 -12.04 -6.36
N ALA A 192 7.49 -11.45 -6.05
CA ALA A 192 7.37 -10.31 -5.15
C ALA A 192 7.84 -10.63 -3.72
N ALA A 193 7.65 -11.88 -3.27
CA ALA A 193 8.13 -12.36 -1.99
C ALA A 193 9.64 -12.60 -1.98
N ARG A 194 10.15 -13.38 -2.93
CA ARG A 194 11.48 -14.00 -2.84
C ARG A 194 12.57 -13.27 -3.61
N GLY A 195 12.21 -12.41 -4.56
CA GLY A 195 13.17 -11.76 -5.47
C GLY A 195 13.84 -12.73 -6.44
N SER A 196 14.69 -12.20 -7.32
CA SER A 196 15.41 -12.99 -8.35
C SER A 196 16.29 -14.08 -7.75
N GLU A 197 16.88 -13.82 -6.58
CA GLU A 197 17.76 -14.76 -5.86
C GLU A 197 16.98 -15.90 -5.18
N GLY A 198 15.64 -15.88 -5.19
CA GLY A 198 14.82 -16.94 -4.60
C GLY A 198 15.03 -17.10 -3.10
N LYS A 199 14.97 -15.99 -2.34
CA LYS A 199 15.16 -15.98 -0.88
C LYS A 199 14.25 -16.99 -0.15
N LEU A 200 14.71 -17.46 1.01
CA LEU A 200 13.94 -18.41 1.83
C LEU A 200 12.67 -17.78 2.41
N ASN A 201 12.78 -16.57 2.96
CA ASN A 201 11.67 -15.75 3.42
C ASN A 201 11.74 -14.39 2.72
N PRO A 202 10.67 -13.58 2.73
CA PRO A 202 10.69 -12.25 2.12
C PRO A 202 11.84 -11.35 2.62
N TRP A 203 12.11 -11.40 3.92
CA TRP A 203 13.21 -10.68 4.58
C TRP A 203 14.59 -11.36 4.48
N GLY A 204 14.69 -12.57 3.90
CA GLY A 204 15.93 -13.31 3.76
C GLY A 204 16.05 -14.56 4.63
N GLY A 205 17.26 -14.84 5.15
CA GLY A 205 17.62 -16.12 5.76
C GLY A 205 17.33 -16.25 7.27
N ASP A 206 16.92 -15.17 7.93
CA ASP A 206 16.63 -15.18 9.36
C ASP A 206 15.40 -16.02 9.70
N LYS A 207 15.42 -16.67 10.86
CA LYS A 207 14.31 -17.50 11.33
C LYS A 207 13.04 -16.65 11.54
N PRO A 208 11.88 -17.12 11.07
CA PRO A 208 10.60 -16.49 11.36
C PRO A 208 10.38 -16.28 12.86
N ASN A 209 9.88 -15.10 13.23
CA ASN A 209 9.45 -14.76 14.58
C ASN A 209 8.43 -13.60 14.53
N CYS A 210 7.81 -13.28 15.67
CA CYS A 210 6.75 -12.28 15.75
C CYS A 210 7.18 -10.82 15.52
N SER A 211 8.46 -10.55 15.24
CA SER A 211 8.92 -9.25 14.75
C SER A 211 8.92 -9.16 13.21
N TYR A 212 8.92 -10.32 12.52
CA TYR A 212 8.94 -10.43 11.07
C TYR A 212 7.54 -10.69 10.48
N MET A 213 6.66 -11.40 11.17
CA MET A 213 5.35 -11.77 10.63
C MET A 213 4.34 -12.06 11.74
N ASN A 214 3.06 -12.01 11.40
CA ASN A 214 2.00 -12.54 12.24
C ASN A 214 1.76 -14.03 11.93
N PHE A 215 2.03 -14.92 12.88
CA PHE A 215 1.72 -16.35 12.77
C PHE A 215 1.26 -16.93 14.12
N ASN A 216 0.95 -18.22 14.16
CA ASN A 216 0.45 -18.90 15.35
C ASN A 216 1.28 -18.59 16.61
N GLY A 217 0.62 -18.03 17.63
CA GLY A 217 1.23 -17.68 18.91
C GLY A 217 1.78 -16.25 19.01
N CYS A 218 1.67 -15.42 17.97
CA CYS A 218 2.09 -14.02 18.03
C CYS A 218 1.06 -13.08 18.67
N LEU A 219 -0.23 -13.40 18.56
CA LEU A 219 -1.34 -12.59 19.10
C LEU A 219 -2.31 -13.47 19.88
N GLU A 220 -2.83 -12.93 20.98
CA GLU A 220 -3.84 -13.57 21.84
C GLU A 220 -4.97 -12.57 22.13
N PRO A 221 -6.20 -12.80 21.64
CA PRO A 221 -6.60 -13.92 20.79
C PRO A 221 -5.98 -13.84 19.37
N PRO A 222 -5.89 -14.96 18.63
CA PRO A 222 -5.45 -14.94 17.24
C PRO A 222 -6.38 -14.08 16.37
N LYS A 223 -5.78 -13.18 15.60
CA LYS A 223 -6.46 -12.37 14.59
C LYS A 223 -5.46 -11.87 13.54
N PRO A 224 -5.93 -11.47 12.35
CA PRO A 224 -5.11 -10.64 11.47
C PRO A 224 -4.67 -9.37 12.19
N GLN A 225 -3.54 -8.82 11.78
CA GLN A 225 -2.99 -7.56 12.26
C GLN A 225 -3.17 -6.48 11.20
N ALA A 226 -3.20 -5.21 11.62
CA ALA A 226 -3.18 -4.08 10.70
C ALA A 226 -2.02 -4.20 9.70
N ILE A 227 -2.28 -3.88 8.44
CA ILE A 227 -1.28 -3.90 7.36
C ILE A 227 -0.05 -3.06 7.73
N LEU A 228 1.11 -3.39 7.16
CA LEU A 228 2.37 -2.65 7.33
C LEU A 228 2.94 -2.67 8.76
N SER A 229 2.40 -3.52 9.65
CA SER A 229 2.86 -3.62 11.04
C SER A 229 4.25 -4.29 11.16
N TYR A 230 4.62 -5.16 10.23
CA TYR A 230 5.86 -5.94 10.27
C TYR A 230 6.90 -5.40 9.31
N THR A 231 7.47 -4.23 9.63
CA THR A 231 8.45 -3.54 8.77
C THR A 231 9.73 -4.33 8.48
N TYR A 232 10.13 -5.21 9.39
CA TYR A 232 11.27 -6.10 9.19
C TYR A 232 10.94 -7.31 8.32
N GLY A 233 9.66 -7.62 8.13
CA GLY A 233 9.16 -8.77 7.38
C GLY A 233 8.94 -8.54 5.89
N ARG A 234 9.08 -7.30 5.42
CA ARG A 234 8.84 -6.96 4.01
C ARG A 234 9.90 -7.55 3.08
N SER A 235 9.52 -7.74 1.82
CA SER A 235 10.46 -8.12 0.76
C SER A 235 11.39 -6.98 0.34
N ASP A 236 12.39 -7.29 -0.48
CA ASP A 236 13.29 -6.28 -1.09
C ASP A 236 12.54 -5.29 -1.98
N PHE A 237 11.36 -5.67 -2.45
CA PHE A 237 10.47 -4.82 -3.24
C PHE A 237 9.48 -4.01 -2.40
N PHE A 238 9.66 -3.99 -1.07
CA PHE A 238 8.81 -3.23 -0.14
C PHE A 238 7.36 -3.74 -0.09
N VAL A 239 7.09 -4.99 -0.46
CA VAL A 239 5.80 -5.65 -0.23
C VAL A 239 5.80 -6.25 1.16
N TYR A 240 4.74 -6.02 1.93
CA TYR A 240 4.57 -6.44 3.31
C TYR A 240 3.72 -7.69 3.38
N ASP A 241 3.83 -8.39 4.51
CA ASP A 241 2.88 -9.43 4.93
C ASP A 241 2.74 -10.64 3.98
N LEU A 242 3.56 -10.75 2.93
CA LEU A 242 3.71 -11.94 2.05
C LEU A 242 4.11 -13.24 2.77
N ALA A 243 4.38 -13.17 4.08
CA ALA A 243 4.44 -14.34 4.93
C ALA A 243 3.66 -14.03 6.21
N GLY A 244 2.61 -14.81 6.47
CA GLY A 244 1.78 -14.69 7.67
C GLY A 244 0.54 -13.83 7.44
N ASN A 245 -0.03 -13.34 8.54
CA ASN A 245 -1.23 -12.51 8.58
C ASN A 245 -2.49 -13.16 8.00
N VAL A 246 -2.65 -13.20 6.67
CA VAL A 246 -3.76 -13.88 5.99
C VAL A 246 -3.26 -14.61 4.74
N ALA A 247 -4.00 -15.62 4.28
CA ALA A 247 -3.74 -16.22 2.98
C ALA A 247 -4.23 -15.26 1.87
N GLU A 248 -3.47 -15.16 0.80
CA GLU A 248 -3.72 -14.24 -0.31
C GLU A 248 -4.14 -15.02 -1.57
N TRP A 249 -5.25 -14.63 -2.19
CA TRP A 249 -5.69 -15.22 -3.44
C TRP A 249 -4.80 -14.78 -4.60
N VAL A 250 -4.33 -15.75 -5.39
CA VAL A 250 -3.67 -15.56 -6.69
C VAL A 250 -4.63 -15.96 -7.81
N GLU A 251 -4.30 -15.65 -9.06
CA GLU A 251 -5.17 -15.94 -10.22
C GLU A 251 -5.32 -17.44 -10.52
N ASP A 252 -4.26 -18.23 -10.27
CA ASP A 252 -4.14 -19.66 -10.60
C ASP A 252 -5.05 -20.62 -9.79
#